data_AF-A0A9E4A1A5-F1
#
_entry.id   AF-A0A9E4A1A5-F1
#
_cell.length_a   1.000
_cell.length_b   1.000
_cell.length_c   1.000
_cell.angle_alpha   90.00
_cell.angle_beta   90.00
_cell.angle_gamma   90.00
#
_symmetry.space_group_name_H-M   'P 1'
#
loop_
_entity.id
_entity.type
_entity.pdbx_description
1 polymer ?
#
loop_
_entity_poly.entity_id
_entity_poly.type
_entity_poly.pdbx_seq_one_letter_code
_entity_poly.pdbx_strand_id
1 'polypeptide(L)'
;MKHKCSVCGTVSEFNYKPGGKLPPNFPFCSARCKAIDLGKWFSEDYRISAPLPNADLMADEEKEALAQFLLEAGEVDEITNEEE
;
A
#
# COMPACT_ATOMS: atom_id res chain seq x y z
N MET A 1 12.08 -17.40 -17.45
CA MET A 1 12.18 -16.59 -16.22
C MET A 1 11.32 -17.24 -15.15
N LYS A 2 11.83 -17.32 -13.92
CA LYS A 2 11.06 -17.73 -12.74
C LYS A 2 10.48 -16.48 -12.09
N HIS A 3 9.21 -16.50 -11.72
CA HIS A 3 8.57 -15.40 -10.98
C HIS A 3 7.83 -15.96 -9.77
N LYS A 4 7.98 -15.30 -8.62
CA LYS A 4 7.30 -15.65 -7.37
C LYS A 4 6.04 -14.81 -7.20
N CYS A 5 4.88 -15.42 -7.05
CA CYS A 5 3.65 -14.67 -6.78
C CYS A 5 3.74 -13.95 -5.41
N SER A 6 3.42 -12.66 -5.37
CA SER A 6 3.45 -11.83 -4.15
C SER A 6 2.40 -12.23 -3.11
N VAL A 7 1.33 -12.90 -3.53
CA VAL A 7 0.20 -13.24 -2.66
C VAL A 7 0.36 -14.59 -1.96
N CYS A 8 0.72 -15.64 -2.70
CA CYS A 8 0.82 -17.01 -2.15
C CYS A 8 2.23 -17.61 -2.20
N GLY A 9 3.19 -16.93 -2.81
CA GLY A 9 4.58 -17.41 -2.90
C GLY A 9 4.85 -18.50 -3.94
N THR A 10 3.83 -18.98 -4.68
CA THR A 10 4.04 -19.97 -5.77
C THR A 10 5.02 -19.42 -6.80
N VAL A 11 6.01 -20.24 -7.18
CA VAL A 11 6.97 -19.92 -8.24
C VAL A 11 6.46 -20.49 -9.57
N SER A 12 6.27 -19.62 -10.56
CA SER A 12 5.92 -20.02 -11.93
C SER A 12 7.08 -19.77 -12.88
N GLU A 13 7.22 -20.65 -13.86
CA GLU A 13 8.16 -20.49 -14.97
C GLU A 13 7.40 -20.05 -16.21
N PHE A 14 7.89 -19.00 -16.87
CA PHE A 14 7.41 -18.61 -18.19
C PHE A 14 8.54 -18.04 -19.04
N ASN A 15 8.39 -18.11 -20.36
CA ASN A 15 9.35 -17.56 -21.30
C ASN A 15 9.05 -16.07 -21.50
N TYR A 16 9.89 -15.21 -20.94
CA TYR A 16 9.79 -13.76 -21.14
C TYR A 16 10.46 -13.39 -22.47
N LYS A 17 9.72 -12.68 -23.32
CA LYS A 17 10.23 -12.06 -24.53
C LYS A 17 9.91 -10.56 -24.47
N PRO A 18 10.90 -9.66 -24.60
CA PRO A 18 10.64 -8.23 -24.73
C PRO A 18 9.62 -7.95 -25.84
N GLY A 19 8.60 -7.15 -25.55
CA GLY A 19 7.49 -6.87 -26.48
C GLY A 19 6.49 -8.04 -26.69
N GLY A 20 6.70 -9.19 -26.05
CA GLY A 20 5.81 -10.33 -26.09
C GLY A 20 4.66 -10.25 -25.07
N LYS A 21 3.65 -11.11 -25.24
CA LYS A 21 2.52 -11.21 -24.31
C LYS A 21 2.93 -11.92 -23.03
N LEU A 22 2.60 -11.33 -21.88
CA LEU A 22 2.77 -11.93 -20.56
C LEU A 22 1.67 -12.97 -20.27
N PRO A 23 1.88 -13.88 -19.30
CA PRO A 23 0.82 -14.77 -18.83
C PRO A 23 -0.42 -13.98 -18.39
N PRO A 24 -1.66 -14.49 -18.59
CA PRO A 24 -2.89 -13.71 -18.39
C PRO A 24 -3.06 -13.07 -17.00
N ASN A 25 -2.55 -13.71 -15.96
CA ASN A 25 -2.67 -13.25 -14.58
C ASN A 25 -1.37 -12.66 -14.02
N PHE A 26 -0.33 -12.49 -14.84
CA PHE A 26 0.94 -11.93 -14.40
C PHE A 26 0.72 -10.54 -13.76
N PRO A 27 1.31 -10.24 -12.58
CA PRO A 27 2.39 -10.96 -11.86
C PRO A 27 1.93 -12.08 -10.90
N PHE A 28 0.64 -12.42 -10.89
CA PHE A 28 0.06 -13.43 -10.01
C PHE A 28 0.00 -14.82 -10.67
N CYS A 29 -0.08 -15.87 -9.86
CA CYS A 29 -0.19 -17.24 -10.36
C CYS A 29 -1.60 -17.59 -10.87
N SER A 30 -2.64 -16.84 -10.47
CA SER A 30 -4.05 -17.13 -10.79
C SER A 30 -4.95 -15.90 -10.61
N ALA A 31 -6.17 -15.98 -11.16
CA ALA A 31 -7.21 -14.97 -10.93
C ALA A 31 -7.58 -14.82 -9.45
N ARG A 32 -7.51 -15.91 -8.66
CA ARG A 32 -7.73 -15.87 -7.21
C ARG A 32 -6.71 -14.96 -6.52
N CYS A 33 -5.43 -15.11 -6.82
CA CYS A 33 -4.39 -14.28 -6.19
C CYS A 33 -4.53 -12.81 -6.61
N LYS A 34 -4.89 -12.54 -7.87
CA LYS A 34 -5.20 -11.18 -8.32
C LYS A 34 -6.36 -10.54 -7.53
N ALA A 35 -7.43 -11.30 -7.28
CA ALA A 35 -8.58 -10.82 -6.51
C ALA A 35 -8.23 -10.58 -5.03
N ILE A 36 -7.42 -11.45 -4.42
CA ILE A 36 -6.95 -11.25 -3.03
C ILE A 36 -6.12 -9.97 -2.92
N ASP A 37 -5.18 -9.76 -3.85
CA ASP A 37 -4.37 -8.54 -3.88
C ASP A 37 -5.26 -7.30 -3.96
N LEU A 38 -6.25 -7.31 -4.88
CA LEU A 38 -7.23 -6.23 -4.99
C LEU A 38 -8.04 -6.01 -3.70
N GLY A 39 -8.41 -7.08 -3.00
CA GLY A 39 -9.08 -6.98 -1.71
C GLY A 39 -8.23 -6.27 -0.66
N LYS A 40 -6.92 -6.53 -0.62
CA LYS A 40 -5.98 -5.84 0.27
C LYS A 40 -5.87 -4.35 -0.03
N TRP A 41 -5.94 -3.97 -1.31
CA TRP A 41 -6.00 -2.55 -1.69
C TRP A 41 -7.26 -1.87 -1.16
N PHE A 42 -8.44 -2.48 -1.34
CA PHE A 42 -9.69 -1.90 -0.87
C PHE A 42 -9.85 -1.91 0.66
N SER A 43 -9.14 -2.80 1.35
CA SER A 43 -9.17 -2.88 2.82
C SER A 43 -8.08 -2.02 3.47
N GLU A 44 -7.31 -1.26 2.68
CA GLU A 44 -6.18 -0.45 3.16
C GLU A 44 -5.09 -1.25 3.90
N ASP A 45 -5.00 -2.55 3.65
CA ASP A 45 -3.95 -3.42 4.21
C ASP A 45 -2.56 -3.00 3.71
N TYR A 46 -2.49 -2.45 2.50
CA TYR A 46 -1.27 -1.87 1.93
C TYR A 46 -1.13 -0.40 2.34
N ARG A 47 -0.83 -0.17 3.62
CA ARG A 47 -0.53 1.15 4.18
C ARG A 47 0.92 1.27 4.63
N ILE A 48 1.48 2.47 4.51
CA ILE A 48 2.80 2.81 5.05
C ILE A 48 2.56 3.56 6.36
N SER A 49 2.66 2.86 7.49
CA SER A 49 2.46 3.45 8.83
C SER A 49 3.73 4.08 9.42
N ALA A 50 4.76 4.30 8.59
CA ALA A 50 5.99 4.93 9.05
C ALA A 50 5.79 6.44 9.22
N PRO A 51 6.43 7.07 10.22
CA PRO A 51 6.43 8.52 10.35
C PRO A 51 6.93 9.16 9.05
N LEU A 52 6.41 10.35 8.72
CA LEU A 52 6.90 11.10 7.57
C LEU A 52 8.41 11.31 7.70
N PRO A 53 9.20 10.99 6.67
CA PRO A 53 10.63 11.25 6.70
C PRO A 53 10.87 12.73 6.99
N ASN A 54 11.73 13.03 7.96
CA ASN A 54 12.02 14.39 8.42
C ASN A 54 10.84 15.12 9.09
N ALA A 55 9.83 14.41 9.60
CA ALA A 55 8.81 15.02 10.46
C ALA A 55 9.46 15.82 11.61
N ASP A 56 10.57 15.33 12.16
CA ASP A 56 11.33 16.03 13.21
C ASP A 56 11.96 17.35 12.76
N LEU A 57 12.15 17.55 11.45
CA LEU A 57 12.70 18.78 10.87
C LEU A 57 11.61 19.79 10.48
N MET A 58 10.33 19.41 10.52
CA MET A 58 9.22 20.32 10.24
C MET A 58 9.04 21.27 11.43
N ALA A 59 8.81 22.55 11.15
CA ALA A 59 8.44 23.51 12.18
C ALA A 59 7.08 23.14 12.77
N ASP A 60 6.83 23.50 14.03
CA ASP A 60 5.59 23.13 14.71
C ASP A 60 4.35 23.72 14.00
N GLU A 61 4.47 24.93 13.44
CA GLU A 61 3.43 25.56 12.61
C GLU A 61 3.09 24.72 11.35
N GLU A 62 4.10 24.11 10.72
CA GLU A 62 3.91 23.25 9.54
C GLU A 62 3.22 21.93 9.91
N LYS A 63 3.54 21.39 11.10
CA LYS A 63 2.89 20.18 11.64
C LYS A 63 1.44 20.46 11.99
N GLU A 64 1.14 21.60 12.62
CA GLU A 64 -0.23 22.01 12.95
C GLU A 64 -1.07 22.19 11.69
N ALA A 65 -0.53 22.87 10.67
CA ALA A 65 -1.21 23.05 9.39
C ALA A 65 -1.49 21.70 8.69
N LEU A 66 -0.53 20.78 8.73
CA LEU A 66 -0.71 19.42 8.20
C LEU A 66 -1.76 18.63 8.99
N ALA A 67 -1.73 18.69 10.32
CA ALA A 67 -2.70 18.01 11.18
C ALA A 67 -4.12 18.50 10.92
N GLN A 68 -4.32 19.82 10.82
CA GLN A 68 -5.62 20.43 10.48
C GLN A 68 -6.13 19.95 9.12
N PHE A 69 -5.26 19.90 8.12
CA PHE A 69 -5.61 19.41 6.79
C PHE A 69 -6.02 17.92 6.80
N LEU A 70 -5.30 17.07 7.54
CA LEU A 70 -5.61 15.64 7.64
C LEU A 70 -6.92 15.38 8.40
N LEU A 71 -7.20 16.18 9.44
CA LEU A 71 -8.49 16.18 10.16
C LEU A 71 -9.65 16.53 9.22
N GLU A 72 -9.51 17.59 8.43
CA GLU A 72 -10.53 18.00 7.46
C GLU A 72 -10.76 16.97 6.35
N ALA A 73 -9.70 16.27 5.92
CA ALA A 73 -9.78 15.18 4.96
C ALA A 73 -10.43 13.90 5.53
N GLY A 74 -10.61 13.82 6.85
CA GLY A 74 -11.11 12.62 7.54
C GLY A 74 -10.11 11.47 7.53
N GLU A 75 -8.82 11.76 7.33
CA GLU A 75 -7.74 10.74 7.33
C GLU A 75 -7.26 10.41 8.75
N VAL A 76 -7.58 11.26 9.73
CA VAL A 76 -7.32 11.04 11.16
C VAL A 76 -8.57 11.41 11.97
N ASP A 77 -8.90 10.58 12.96
CA ASP A 77 -9.94 10.91 13.93
C ASP A 77 -9.46 12.03 14.87
N GLU A 78 -10.37 12.89 15.34
CA GLU A 78 -10.06 13.82 16.43
C GLU A 78 -9.52 13.03 17.62
N ILE A 79 -8.25 13.24 17.98
CA ILE A 79 -7.74 12.81 19.27
C ILE A 79 -8.38 13.72 20.32
N THR A 80 -9.57 13.34 20.78
CA THR A 80 -10.03 13.81 22.09
C THR A 80 -9.03 13.24 23.09
N ASN A 81 -8.24 14.10 23.74
CA ASN A 81 -7.55 13.71 24.96
C ASN A 81 -8.61 13.31 26.00
N GLU A 82 -9.11 12.08 25.92
CA GLU A 82 -9.65 11.38 27.07
C GLU A 82 -8.44 10.94 27.88
N GLU A 83 -7.88 11.90 28.63
CA GLU A 83 -7.11 11.57 29.82
C GLU A 83 -8.10 10.95 30.82
N GLU A 84 -8.24 9.62 30.81
CA GLU A 84 -8.60 8.82 31.98
C GLU A 84 -7.94 7.43 31.97
#